data_AF-A0A6L2PUA6-F1
#
_entry.id   AF-A0A6L2PUA6-F1
#
_cell.length_a   1.000
_cell.length_b   1.000
_cell.length_c   1.000
_cell.angle_alpha   90.00
_cell.angle_beta   90.00
_cell.angle_gamma   90.00
#
_symmetry.space_group_name_H-M   'P 1'
#
loop_
_entity.id
_entity.type
_entity.pdbx_description
1 polymer ?
#
loop_
_entity_poly.entity_id
_entity_poly.type
_entity_poly.pdbx_seq_one_letter_code
_entity_poly.pdbx_strand_id
1 'polypeptide(L)'
;MSGRRSAATCSSSHSRRSRHEEALVRRRNAEYDRQQLWNGVTRYFHTWDVQSSKHNDWASPRYYSQSMEIYNKALEAQKKAEHLQERRQRLSALLHSEATQYEAELARQKGQQSSHHRVPLEDLKSVNYELKRREEDNKRRERELKLYHQWRMKQPSIRELERKQHSHFVREAWVQQVKEKQEEQEKEEQEQLEAMKEREAMRLAEEERRRAEDQQRRERAVALQLQLRQQVEELRLEKEKKTEELRKEEDEALQQKAKLEDMFMERRRLEERRKNVELGSLLQRQYQLKLRWRAKEVQEQLAEDLKLLEKLMSMEVEEKRRANEQREAAREEMLSARKALAEQARVEKEREKHMEFLFHEEAQRMWAQQEQKWNLECEARERLMTEVLVILQRQLEEKLEANLAEQRDLVRSREELVARLEQADVELKEERAAVNRMKEACKQQLDIQVADKQQRQMTEARIAELETEKKKEEAKLEEQKLLQELRKMEATGYNPV
;
A
#
# COMPACT_ATOMS: atom_id res chain seq x y z
N MET A 1 -18.42 80.61 20.33
CA MET A 1 -18.43 79.72 19.16
C MET A 1 -17.22 78.79 19.24
N SER A 2 -17.46 77.50 19.49
CA SER A 2 -17.06 76.33 18.66
C SER A 2 -15.62 76.36 18.12
N GLY A 3 -14.77 75.36 18.31
CA GLY A 3 -15.05 74.02 18.79
C GLY A 3 -13.79 73.23 19.09
N ARG A 4 -13.95 72.27 19.99
CA ARG A 4 -13.05 71.12 20.15
C ARG A 4 -13.36 70.11 19.05
N ARG A 5 -12.37 69.76 18.21
CA ARG A 5 -12.30 68.48 17.47
C ARG A 5 -10.82 68.08 17.39
N SER A 6 -10.44 67.04 18.14
CA SER A 6 -10.17 65.69 17.63
C SER A 6 -8.74 65.55 17.07
N ALA A 7 -7.79 65.33 17.98
CA ALA A 7 -6.45 64.86 17.69
C ALA A 7 -6.29 63.47 18.34
N ALA A 8 -6.82 62.41 17.70
CA ALA A 8 -6.69 61.05 18.25
C ALA A 8 -6.65 59.91 17.21
N THR A 9 -6.66 60.16 15.90
CA THR A 9 -6.82 59.06 14.91
C THR A 9 -5.58 58.71 14.09
N CYS A 10 -4.52 59.54 14.06
CA CYS A 10 -3.35 59.29 13.21
C CYS A 10 -2.22 58.44 13.83
N SER A 11 -2.20 58.23 15.15
CA SER A 11 -1.19 57.38 15.81
C SER A 11 -1.48 55.88 15.65
N SER A 12 -2.76 55.49 15.53
CA SER A 12 -3.14 54.06 15.53
C SER A 12 -2.89 53.34 14.20
N SER A 13 -2.81 54.06 13.08
CA SER A 13 -2.51 53.46 11.77
C SER A 13 -1.02 53.20 11.58
N HIS A 14 -0.16 54.09 12.06
CA HIS A 14 1.30 53.93 11.98
C HIS A 14 1.80 52.80 12.89
N SER A 15 1.23 52.67 14.10
CA SER A 15 1.52 51.56 15.01
C SER A 15 1.04 50.20 14.48
N ARG A 16 -0.14 50.13 13.85
CA ARG A 16 -0.63 48.90 13.19
C ARG A 16 0.21 48.51 11.98
N ARG A 17 0.65 49.50 11.19
CA ARG A 17 1.54 49.26 10.05
C ARG A 17 2.91 48.76 10.49
N SER A 18 3.51 49.38 11.52
CA SER A 18 4.76 48.90 12.14
C SER A 18 4.61 47.47 12.68
N ARG A 19 3.50 47.13 13.35
CA ARG A 19 3.24 45.77 13.84
C ARG A 19 3.05 44.76 12.70
N HIS A 20 2.42 45.14 11.60
CA HIS A 20 2.30 44.28 10.42
C HIS A 20 3.64 44.10 9.70
N GLU A 21 4.44 45.16 9.58
CA GLU A 21 5.80 45.09 9.04
C GLU A 21 6.69 44.22 9.93
N GLU A 22 6.65 44.38 11.25
CA GLU A 22 7.33 43.49 12.21
C GLU A 22 6.86 42.04 12.09
N ALA A 23 5.56 41.78 11.92
CA ALA A 23 5.03 40.43 11.76
C ALA A 23 5.50 39.80 10.44
N LEU A 24 5.55 40.56 9.35
CA LEU A 24 6.10 40.12 8.06
C LEU A 24 7.60 39.84 8.16
N VAL A 25 8.36 40.69 8.85
CA VAL A 25 9.79 40.48 9.10
C VAL A 25 10.02 39.23 9.96
N ARG A 26 9.26 39.03 11.04
CA ARG A 26 9.34 37.82 11.87
C ARG A 26 9.00 36.57 11.07
N ARG A 27 7.96 36.62 10.22
CA ARG A 27 7.60 35.49 9.35
C ARG A 27 8.71 35.19 8.35
N ARG A 28 9.27 36.21 7.71
CA ARG A 28 10.36 36.07 6.74
C ARG A 28 11.64 35.53 7.40
N ASN A 29 11.96 35.98 8.61
CA ASN A 29 13.09 35.45 9.39
C ASN A 29 12.84 34.00 9.82
N ALA A 30 11.64 33.65 10.31
CA ALA A 30 11.30 32.27 10.65
C ALA A 30 11.32 31.33 9.44
N GLU A 31 10.88 31.80 8.27
CA GLU A 31 10.97 31.06 7.00
C GLU A 31 12.43 30.90 6.56
N TYR A 32 13.26 31.94 6.72
CA TYR A 32 14.69 31.89 6.44
C TYR A 32 15.43 30.92 7.37
N ASP A 33 15.19 30.98 8.68
CA ASP A 33 15.79 30.09 9.66
C ASP A 33 15.37 28.63 9.41
N ARG A 34 14.08 28.41 9.08
CA ARG A 34 13.59 27.10 8.67
C ARG A 34 14.33 26.61 7.43
N GLN A 35 14.49 27.43 6.39
CA GLN A 35 15.25 27.05 5.18
C GLN A 35 16.71 26.74 5.49
N GLN A 36 17.38 27.50 6.36
CA GLN A 36 18.77 27.22 6.74
C GLN A 36 18.90 25.91 7.50
N LEU A 37 17.97 25.62 8.42
CA LEU A 37 17.92 24.33 9.12
C LEU A 37 17.69 23.18 8.14
N TRP A 38 16.74 23.32 7.22
CA TRP A 38 16.49 22.30 6.18
C TRP A 38 17.72 22.09 5.29
N ASN A 39 18.36 23.16 4.82
CA ASN A 39 19.57 23.07 4.01
C ASN A 39 20.71 22.41 4.78
N GLY A 40 20.86 22.70 6.08
CA GLY A 40 21.84 22.04 6.95
C GLY A 40 21.58 20.54 7.09
N VAL A 41 20.32 20.17 7.35
CA VAL A 41 19.88 18.76 7.46
C VAL A 41 20.06 18.02 6.14
N THR A 42 19.66 18.60 5.00
CA THR A 42 19.84 18.00 3.68
C THR A 42 21.31 17.81 3.36
N ARG A 43 22.17 18.80 3.62
CA ARG A 43 23.62 18.66 3.42
C ARG A 43 24.20 17.56 4.29
N TYR A 44 23.80 17.49 5.56
CA TYR A 44 24.24 16.44 6.47
C TYR A 44 23.89 15.05 5.93
N PHE A 45 22.63 14.80 5.56
CA PHE A 45 22.22 13.52 5.00
C PHE A 45 22.92 13.21 3.68
N HIS A 46 23.14 14.20 2.81
CA HIS A 46 23.86 13.98 1.56
C HIS A 46 25.33 13.60 1.79
N THR A 47 26.01 14.31 2.70
CA THR A 47 27.39 13.95 3.08
C THR A 47 27.45 12.58 3.75
N TRP A 48 26.45 12.25 4.56
CA TRP A 48 26.35 10.97 5.24
C TRP A 48 26.07 9.83 4.28
N ASP A 49 25.19 10.01 3.30
CA ASP A 49 24.89 9.02 2.26
C ASP A 49 26.12 8.72 1.41
N VAL A 50 26.88 9.75 1.01
CA VAL A 50 28.13 9.56 0.26
C VAL A 50 29.17 8.83 1.12
N GLN A 51 29.35 9.23 2.39
CA GLN A 51 30.29 8.57 3.29
C GLN A 51 29.89 7.12 3.58
N SER A 52 28.60 6.86 3.81
CA SER A 52 28.06 5.52 4.05
C SER A 52 28.16 4.64 2.81
N SER A 53 27.84 5.16 1.63
CA SER A 53 28.03 4.46 0.36
C SER A 53 29.50 4.10 0.13
N LYS A 54 30.43 5.04 0.31
CA LYS A 54 31.87 4.77 0.17
C LYS A 54 32.38 3.79 1.22
N HIS A 55 31.89 3.90 2.46
CA HIS A 55 32.24 2.95 3.51
C HIS A 55 31.74 1.55 3.18
N ASN A 56 30.50 1.40 2.70
CA ASN A 56 29.95 0.12 2.26
C ASN A 56 30.71 -0.44 1.05
N ASP A 57 31.11 0.40 0.10
CA ASP A 57 31.94 0.00 -1.02
C ASP A 57 33.30 -0.53 -0.52
N TRP A 58 33.99 0.21 0.36
CA TRP A 58 35.29 -0.20 0.91
C TRP A 58 35.22 -1.42 1.82
N ALA A 59 34.14 -1.56 2.59
CA ALA A 59 33.87 -2.73 3.44
C ALA A 59 33.34 -3.92 2.63
N SER A 60 32.99 -3.72 1.35
CA SER A 60 32.51 -4.79 0.50
C SER A 60 33.64 -5.78 0.21
N PRO A 61 33.39 -7.09 0.30
CA PRO A 61 34.33 -8.11 -0.15
C PRO A 61 34.81 -7.91 -1.59
N ARG A 62 33.96 -7.30 -2.44
CA ARG A 62 34.28 -6.99 -3.85
C ARG A 62 35.37 -5.93 -4.01
N TYR A 63 35.38 -4.92 -3.14
CA TYR A 63 36.42 -3.89 -3.19
C TYR A 63 37.77 -4.45 -2.75
N TYR A 64 37.78 -5.29 -1.71
CA TYR A 64 38.99 -5.98 -1.28
C TYR A 64 39.55 -6.90 -2.39
N SER A 65 38.69 -7.69 -3.04
CA SER A 65 39.13 -8.54 -4.16
C SER A 65 39.65 -7.71 -5.33
N GLN A 66 38.96 -6.63 -5.71
CA GLN A 66 39.39 -5.76 -6.80
C GLN A 66 40.71 -5.03 -6.50
N SER A 67 40.86 -4.51 -5.28
CA SER A 67 42.10 -3.89 -4.82
C SER A 67 43.27 -4.89 -4.83
N MET A 68 43.02 -6.12 -4.38
CA MET A 68 44.01 -7.19 -4.38
C MET A 68 44.40 -7.62 -5.80
N GLU A 69 43.45 -7.69 -6.72
CA GLU A 69 43.72 -7.94 -8.14
C GLU A 69 44.57 -6.83 -8.78
N ILE A 70 44.27 -5.57 -8.49
CA ILE A 70 45.06 -4.43 -9.00
C ILE A 70 46.49 -4.49 -8.45
N TYR A 71 46.64 -4.76 -7.16
CA TYR A 71 47.94 -4.93 -6.52
C TYR A 71 48.73 -6.10 -7.15
N ASN A 72 48.10 -7.25 -7.33
CA ASN A 72 48.73 -8.42 -7.94
C ASN A 72 49.15 -8.15 -9.40
N LYS A 73 48.30 -7.48 -10.18
CA LYS A 73 48.63 -7.06 -11.55
C LYS A 73 49.82 -6.11 -11.61
N ALA A 74 49.91 -5.16 -10.67
CA ALA A 74 51.04 -4.24 -10.57
C ALA A 74 52.34 -4.99 -10.21
N LEU A 75 52.27 -5.95 -9.29
CA LEU A 75 53.41 -6.80 -8.92
C LEU A 75 53.89 -7.68 -10.09
N GLU A 76 52.97 -8.26 -10.86
CA GLU A 76 53.31 -9.02 -12.07
C GLU A 76 53.95 -8.14 -13.14
N ALA A 77 53.47 -6.91 -13.32
CA ALA A 77 54.06 -5.96 -14.26
C ALA A 77 55.50 -5.58 -13.86
N GLN A 78 55.77 -5.39 -12.57
CA GLN A 78 57.12 -5.15 -12.06
C GLN A 78 58.05 -6.34 -12.34
N LYS A 79 57.64 -7.58 -12.03
CA LYS A 79 58.43 -8.78 -12.33
C LYS A 79 58.74 -8.93 -13.83
N LYS A 80 57.77 -8.65 -14.69
CA LYS A 80 57.98 -8.66 -16.15
C LYS A 80 58.98 -7.60 -16.59
N ALA A 81 58.94 -6.41 -16.00
CA ALA A 81 59.90 -5.34 -16.28
C ALA A 81 61.32 -5.71 -15.84
N GLU A 82 61.48 -6.31 -14.66
CA GLU A 82 62.75 -6.83 -14.15
C GLU A 82 63.33 -7.89 -15.09
N HIS A 83 62.55 -8.91 -15.48
CA HIS A 83 63.00 -9.93 -16.43
C HIS A 83 63.39 -9.34 -17.80
N LEU A 84 62.68 -8.32 -18.26
CA LEU A 84 63.01 -7.62 -19.50
C LEU A 84 64.33 -6.85 -19.37
N GLN A 85 64.60 -6.24 -18.21
CA GLN A 85 65.90 -5.62 -17.93
C GLN A 85 67.03 -6.64 -17.85
N GLU A 86 66.83 -7.77 -17.18
CA GLU A 86 67.81 -8.88 -17.14
C GLU A 86 68.15 -9.36 -18.55
N ARG A 87 67.13 -9.54 -19.40
CA ARG A 87 67.33 -9.94 -20.80
C ARG A 87 68.08 -8.89 -21.60
N ARG A 88 67.76 -7.60 -21.41
CA ARG A 88 68.50 -6.49 -22.05
C ARG A 88 69.96 -6.46 -21.61
N GLN A 89 70.25 -6.69 -20.33
CA GLN A 89 71.62 -6.74 -19.81
C GLN A 89 72.41 -7.93 -20.40
N ARG A 90 71.79 -9.11 -20.49
CA ARG A 90 72.40 -10.29 -21.16
C ARG A 90 72.71 -10.02 -22.63
N LEU A 91 71.77 -9.40 -23.35
CA LEU A 91 71.96 -9.03 -24.74
C LEU A 91 73.10 -8.00 -24.90
N SER A 92 73.15 -6.98 -24.04
CA SER A 92 74.22 -5.98 -24.09
C SER A 92 75.59 -6.60 -23.82
N ALA A 93 75.68 -7.59 -22.93
CA ALA A 93 76.92 -8.30 -22.66
C ALA A 93 77.39 -9.13 -23.88
N LEU A 94 76.46 -9.82 -24.56
CA LEU A 94 76.75 -10.55 -25.80
C LEU A 94 77.24 -9.60 -26.90
N LEU A 95 76.51 -8.52 -27.16
CA LEU A 95 76.90 -7.54 -28.18
C LEU A 95 78.26 -6.89 -27.89
N HIS A 96 78.58 -6.63 -26.62
CA HIS A 96 79.89 -6.14 -26.24
C HIS A 96 81.00 -7.18 -26.47
N SER A 97 80.74 -8.46 -26.18
CA SER A 97 81.67 -9.55 -26.46
C SER A 97 81.92 -9.73 -27.97
N GLU A 98 80.89 -9.59 -28.80
CA GLU A 98 81.03 -9.66 -30.26
C GLU A 98 81.82 -8.46 -30.80
N ALA A 99 81.55 -7.25 -30.31
CA ALA A 99 82.28 -6.04 -30.71
C ALA A 99 83.77 -6.15 -30.39
N THR A 100 84.13 -6.60 -29.18
CA THR A 100 85.53 -6.80 -28.78
C THR A 100 86.25 -7.89 -29.59
N GLN A 101 85.56 -8.97 -29.96
CA GLN A 101 86.11 -9.99 -30.86
C GLN A 101 86.37 -9.43 -32.25
N TYR A 102 85.43 -8.68 -32.81
CA TYR A 102 85.59 -8.02 -34.11
C TYR A 102 86.75 -7.01 -34.12
N GLU A 103 86.91 -6.23 -33.06
CA GLU A 103 88.05 -5.31 -32.91
C GLU A 103 89.39 -6.07 -32.87
N ALA A 104 89.44 -7.22 -32.18
CA ALA A 104 90.62 -8.08 -32.15
C ALA A 104 90.95 -8.71 -33.51
N GLU A 105 89.93 -9.13 -34.28
CA GLU A 105 90.10 -9.66 -35.64
C GLU A 105 90.63 -8.59 -36.60
N LEU A 106 90.07 -7.37 -36.54
CA LEU A 106 90.56 -6.23 -37.32
C LEU A 106 92.00 -5.86 -36.94
N ALA A 107 92.37 -5.94 -35.65
CA ALA A 107 93.74 -5.73 -35.20
C ALA A 107 94.70 -6.82 -35.73
N ARG A 108 94.28 -8.09 -35.76
CA ARG A 108 95.05 -9.21 -36.35
C ARG A 108 95.25 -9.05 -37.86
N GLN A 109 94.22 -8.63 -38.58
CA GLN A 109 94.30 -8.39 -40.02
C GLN A 109 95.17 -7.17 -40.36
N LYS A 110 95.12 -6.10 -39.56
CA LYS A 110 96.02 -4.94 -39.71
C LYS A 110 97.50 -5.27 -39.43
N GLY A 111 97.78 -6.33 -38.66
CA GLY A 111 99.13 -6.85 -38.40
C GLY A 111 99.72 -7.71 -39.52
N GLN A 112 98.91 -8.18 -40.48
CA GLN A 112 99.39 -8.89 -41.67
C GLN A 112 99.52 -7.91 -42.85
N GLN A 113 100.55 -7.06 -42.79
CA GLN A 113 100.98 -6.30 -43.96
C GLN A 113 101.55 -7.23 -45.03
N SER A 114 100.82 -7.28 -46.15
CA SER A 114 101.25 -7.55 -47.52
C SER A 114 102.70 -8.03 -47.72
N SER A 115 102.93 -9.33 -47.56
CA SER A 115 104.05 -10.00 -48.22
C SER A 115 103.57 -10.38 -49.61
N HIS A 116 103.73 -9.47 -50.57
CA HIS A 116 103.62 -9.79 -51.99
C HIS A 116 104.67 -10.85 -52.33
N HIS A 117 104.26 -12.12 -52.30
CA HIS A 117 105.01 -13.20 -52.91
C HIS A 117 105.13 -12.90 -54.40
N ARG A 118 106.30 -12.46 -54.84
CA ARG A 118 106.61 -12.19 -56.24
C ARG A 118 106.70 -13.53 -56.96
N VAL A 119 105.56 -14.04 -57.43
CA VAL A 119 105.46 -15.25 -58.25
C VAL A 119 106.36 -15.08 -59.49
N PRO A 120 107.24 -16.03 -59.82
CA PRO A 120 108.07 -15.99 -61.03
C PRO A 120 107.23 -15.77 -62.30
N LEU A 121 107.74 -14.97 -63.23
CA LEU A 121 107.04 -14.55 -64.46
C LEU A 121 106.67 -15.72 -65.39
N GLU A 122 107.34 -16.86 -65.30
CA GLU A 122 107.01 -18.08 -66.08
C GLU A 122 105.78 -18.82 -65.54
N ASP A 123 105.63 -18.90 -64.21
CA ASP A 123 104.45 -19.47 -63.58
C ASP A 123 103.21 -18.59 -63.81
N LEU A 124 103.40 -17.26 -63.83
CA LEU A 124 102.32 -16.34 -64.22
C LEU A 124 101.91 -16.51 -65.69
N LYS A 125 102.84 -16.82 -66.59
CA LYS A 125 102.53 -17.08 -68.00
C LYS A 125 101.78 -18.41 -68.18
N SER A 126 102.21 -19.49 -67.52
CA SER A 126 101.52 -20.79 -67.58
C SER A 126 100.11 -20.71 -67.00
N VAL A 127 99.95 -20.05 -65.85
CA VAL A 127 98.62 -19.78 -65.25
C VAL A 127 97.78 -18.89 -66.15
N ASN A 128 98.36 -17.88 -66.83
CA ASN A 128 97.61 -17.06 -67.79
C ASN A 128 97.13 -17.85 -69.01
N TYR A 129 97.95 -18.77 -69.54
CA TYR A 129 97.55 -19.67 -70.62
C TYR A 129 96.44 -20.63 -70.18
N GLU A 130 96.53 -21.20 -68.97
CA GLU A 130 95.47 -22.05 -68.42
C GLU A 130 94.17 -21.28 -68.15
N LEU A 131 94.26 -20.04 -67.65
CA LEU A 131 93.10 -19.16 -67.46
C LEU A 131 92.45 -18.80 -68.80
N LYS A 132 93.24 -18.44 -69.81
CA LYS A 132 92.72 -18.19 -71.17
C LYS A 132 92.05 -19.44 -71.76
N ARG A 133 92.66 -20.61 -71.60
CA ARG A 133 92.06 -21.88 -72.03
C ARG A 133 90.74 -22.15 -71.30
N ARG A 134 90.68 -21.96 -69.98
CA ARG A 134 89.44 -22.11 -69.19
C ARG A 134 88.37 -21.10 -69.57
N GLU A 135 88.76 -19.84 -69.82
CA GLU A 135 87.85 -18.81 -70.31
C GLU A 135 87.31 -19.14 -71.70
N GLU A 136 88.16 -19.64 -72.60
CA GLU A 136 87.75 -20.10 -73.92
C GLU A 136 86.82 -21.31 -73.85
N ASP A 137 87.11 -22.28 -72.98
CA ASP A 137 86.26 -23.44 -72.73
C ASP A 137 84.92 -23.04 -72.10
N ASN A 138 84.92 -22.09 -71.16
CA ASN A 138 83.69 -21.53 -70.59
C ASN A 138 82.90 -20.75 -71.64
N LYS A 139 83.54 -19.92 -72.46
CA LYS A 139 82.89 -19.23 -73.59
C LYS A 139 82.32 -20.22 -74.59
N ARG A 140 82.98 -21.35 -74.84
CA ARG A 140 82.46 -22.44 -75.69
C ARG A 140 81.23 -23.08 -75.06
N ARG A 141 81.28 -23.49 -73.79
CA ARG A 141 80.12 -24.06 -73.06
C ARG A 141 78.94 -23.10 -72.99
N GLU A 142 79.18 -21.82 -72.76
CA GLU A 142 78.12 -20.81 -72.76
C GLU A 142 77.51 -20.65 -74.14
N ARG A 143 78.32 -20.66 -75.21
CA ARG A 143 77.81 -20.66 -76.59
C ARG A 143 76.99 -21.91 -76.87
N GLU A 144 77.46 -23.09 -76.45
CA GLU A 144 76.75 -24.36 -76.57
C GLU A 144 75.42 -24.37 -75.80
N LEU A 145 75.39 -23.88 -74.56
CA LEU A 145 74.16 -23.72 -73.77
C LEU A 145 73.20 -22.73 -74.41
N LYS A 146 73.69 -21.58 -74.88
CA LYS A 146 72.85 -20.60 -75.58
C LYS A 146 72.29 -21.19 -76.88
N LEU A 147 73.09 -21.93 -77.64
CA LEU A 147 72.63 -22.66 -78.83
C LEU A 147 71.60 -23.73 -78.46
N TYR A 148 71.80 -24.49 -77.39
CA TYR A 148 70.86 -25.49 -76.88
C TYR A 148 69.54 -24.85 -76.43
N HIS A 149 69.58 -23.75 -75.68
CA HIS A 149 68.38 -23.02 -75.26
C HIS A 149 67.65 -22.44 -76.47
N GLN A 150 68.37 -21.86 -77.44
CA GLN A 150 67.76 -21.38 -78.68
C GLN A 150 67.14 -22.53 -79.49
N TRP A 151 67.80 -23.69 -79.57
CA TRP A 151 67.27 -24.88 -80.21
C TRP A 151 66.01 -25.40 -79.49
N ARG A 152 66.06 -25.59 -78.16
CA ARG A 152 64.93 -26.01 -77.33
C ARG A 152 63.75 -25.07 -77.49
N MET A 153 64.00 -23.77 -77.45
CA MET A 153 62.97 -22.74 -77.61
C MET A 153 62.42 -22.71 -79.04
N LYS A 154 63.20 -23.01 -80.07
CA LYS A 154 62.74 -22.99 -81.47
C LYS A 154 62.11 -24.31 -81.92
N GLN A 155 62.37 -25.42 -81.21
CA GLN A 155 61.86 -26.74 -81.55
C GLN A 155 60.34 -26.83 -81.35
N PRO A 156 59.53 -27.04 -82.42
CA PRO A 156 58.07 -27.04 -82.33
C PRO A 156 57.51 -28.10 -81.38
N SER A 157 58.08 -29.31 -81.37
CA SER A 157 57.60 -30.43 -80.55
C SER A 157 57.69 -30.15 -79.04
N ILE A 158 58.70 -29.39 -78.59
CA ILE A 158 58.86 -29.03 -77.17
C ILE A 158 57.83 -27.97 -76.77
N ARG A 159 57.59 -26.98 -77.64
CA ARG A 159 56.54 -25.97 -77.41
C ARG A 159 55.15 -26.59 -77.31
N GLU A 160 54.84 -27.58 -78.15
CA GLU A 160 53.56 -28.29 -78.10
C GLU A 160 53.40 -29.08 -76.79
N LEU A 161 54.45 -29.73 -76.31
CA LEU A 161 54.44 -30.45 -75.04
C LEU A 161 54.23 -29.48 -73.86
N GLU A 162 54.97 -28.37 -73.82
CA GLU A 162 54.83 -27.33 -72.79
C GLU A 162 53.42 -26.72 -72.81
N ARG A 163 52.84 -26.47 -73.99
CA ARG A 163 51.44 -26.04 -74.12
C ARG A 163 50.45 -27.06 -73.60
N LYS A 164 50.67 -28.37 -73.87
CA LYS A 164 49.81 -29.45 -73.36
C LYS A 164 49.89 -29.56 -71.84
N GLN A 165 51.09 -29.50 -71.27
CA GLN A 165 51.31 -29.51 -69.82
C GLN A 165 50.70 -28.28 -69.15
N HIS A 166 50.90 -27.09 -69.72
CA HIS A 166 50.29 -25.87 -69.20
C HIS A 166 48.75 -25.93 -69.29
N SER A 167 48.19 -26.38 -70.41
CA SER A 167 46.74 -26.57 -70.57
C SER A 167 46.17 -27.62 -69.61
N HIS A 168 46.91 -28.68 -69.31
CA HIS A 168 46.55 -29.65 -68.29
C HIS A 168 46.52 -29.01 -66.90
N PHE A 169 47.58 -28.32 -66.52
CA PHE A 169 47.69 -27.60 -65.24
C PHE A 169 46.56 -26.58 -65.05
N VAL A 170 46.25 -25.78 -66.08
CA VAL A 170 45.13 -24.82 -66.01
C VAL A 170 43.78 -25.52 -65.84
N ARG A 171 43.57 -26.67 -66.50
CA ARG A 171 42.35 -27.47 -66.32
C ARG A 171 42.26 -28.06 -64.91
N GLU A 172 43.35 -28.58 -64.37
CA GLU A 172 43.39 -29.10 -63.00
C GLU A 172 43.16 -28.00 -61.96
N ALA A 173 43.82 -26.85 -62.11
CA ALA A 173 43.64 -25.69 -61.25
C ALA A 173 42.19 -25.16 -61.32
N TRP A 174 41.57 -25.15 -62.50
CA TRP A 174 40.17 -24.77 -62.64
C TRP A 174 39.22 -25.77 -61.97
N VAL A 175 39.46 -27.08 -62.12
CA VAL A 175 38.67 -28.12 -61.43
C VAL A 175 38.82 -28.01 -59.90
N GLN A 176 40.02 -27.72 -59.41
CA GLN A 176 40.26 -27.47 -57.99
C GLN A 176 39.51 -26.22 -57.52
N GLN A 177 39.59 -25.12 -58.25
CA GLN A 177 38.87 -23.88 -57.93
C GLN A 177 37.34 -24.07 -57.90
N VAL A 178 36.79 -24.87 -58.82
CA VAL A 178 35.35 -25.18 -58.82
C VAL A 178 34.97 -26.00 -57.60
N LYS A 179 35.78 -26.99 -57.20
CA LYS A 179 35.55 -27.79 -55.99
C LYS A 179 35.66 -26.94 -54.72
N GLU A 180 36.67 -26.10 -54.61
CA GLU A 180 36.84 -25.17 -53.49
C GLU A 180 35.62 -24.26 -53.35
N LYS A 181 35.12 -23.70 -54.46
CA LYS A 181 33.89 -22.88 -54.44
C LYS A 181 32.65 -23.67 -54.04
N GLN A 182 32.53 -24.94 -54.43
CA GLN A 182 31.42 -25.79 -54.01
C GLN A 182 31.49 -26.08 -52.51
N GLU A 183 32.67 -26.40 -51.98
CA GLU A 183 32.88 -26.61 -50.54
C GLU A 183 32.65 -25.33 -49.72
N GLU A 184 33.03 -24.17 -50.23
CA GLU A 184 32.71 -22.87 -49.63
C GLU A 184 31.20 -22.62 -49.59
N GLN A 185 30.48 -22.88 -50.69
CA GLN A 185 29.02 -22.75 -50.74
C GLN A 185 28.32 -23.70 -49.77
N GLU A 186 28.73 -24.96 -49.70
CA GLU A 186 28.15 -25.92 -48.74
C GLU A 186 28.38 -25.49 -47.29
N LYS A 187 29.55 -24.92 -46.98
CA LYS A 187 29.84 -24.35 -45.65
C LYS A 187 28.98 -23.13 -45.36
N GLU A 188 28.85 -22.21 -46.31
CA GLU A 188 27.99 -21.02 -46.17
C GLU A 188 26.53 -21.42 -45.96
N GLU A 189 26.01 -22.42 -46.68
CA GLU A 189 24.66 -22.93 -46.49
C GLU A 189 24.46 -23.59 -45.12
N GLN A 190 25.46 -24.35 -44.64
CA GLN A 190 25.44 -24.94 -43.30
C GLN A 190 25.46 -23.86 -42.21
N GLU A 191 26.33 -22.86 -42.33
CA GLU A 191 26.39 -21.72 -41.41
C GLU A 191 25.09 -20.92 -41.41
N GLN A 192 24.47 -20.71 -42.58
CA GLN A 192 23.17 -20.07 -42.68
C GLN A 192 22.07 -20.89 -42.00
N LEU A 193 22.07 -22.21 -42.19
CA LEU A 193 21.09 -23.10 -41.56
C LEU A 193 21.26 -23.11 -40.04
N GLU A 194 22.49 -23.14 -39.54
CA GLU A 194 22.80 -23.04 -38.11
C GLU A 194 22.36 -21.70 -37.55
N ALA A 195 22.68 -20.58 -38.23
CA ALA A 195 22.22 -19.25 -37.82
C ALA A 195 20.69 -19.14 -37.80
N MET A 196 19.98 -19.79 -38.72
CA MET A 196 18.51 -19.83 -38.72
C MET A 196 17.97 -20.65 -37.53
N LYS A 197 18.56 -21.81 -37.24
CA LYS A 197 18.21 -22.63 -36.08
C LYS A 197 18.47 -21.89 -34.77
N GLU A 198 19.58 -21.19 -34.65
CA GLU A 198 19.90 -20.38 -33.48
C GLU A 198 18.90 -19.23 -33.29
N ARG A 199 18.53 -18.54 -34.37
CA ARG A 199 17.48 -17.50 -34.34
C ARG A 199 16.12 -18.08 -33.92
N GLU A 200 15.78 -19.27 -34.39
CA GLU A 200 14.57 -19.97 -33.98
C GLU A 200 14.60 -20.38 -32.51
N ALA A 201 15.72 -20.94 -32.04
CA ALA A 201 15.92 -21.29 -30.65
C ALA A 201 15.82 -20.07 -29.73
N MET A 202 16.41 -18.93 -30.12
CA MET A 202 16.32 -17.67 -29.38
C MET A 202 14.87 -17.15 -29.32
N ARG A 203 14.13 -17.21 -30.43
CA ARG A 203 12.70 -16.84 -30.45
C ARG A 203 11.87 -17.73 -29.51
N LEU A 204 12.06 -19.04 -29.57
CA LEU A 204 11.37 -19.99 -28.69
C LEU A 204 11.71 -19.76 -27.22
N ALA A 205 12.99 -19.55 -26.90
CA ALA A 205 13.43 -19.25 -25.54
C ALA A 205 12.84 -17.93 -25.01
N GLU A 206 12.74 -16.89 -25.84
CA GLU A 206 12.05 -15.65 -25.49
C GLU A 206 10.54 -15.85 -25.26
N GLU A 207 9.87 -16.64 -26.10
CA GLU A 207 8.47 -16.99 -25.92
C GLU A 207 8.23 -17.78 -24.62
N GLU A 208 9.06 -18.77 -24.31
CA GLU A 208 8.98 -19.54 -23.07
C GLU A 208 9.21 -18.66 -21.85
N ARG A 209 10.19 -17.74 -21.90
CA ARG A 209 10.40 -16.74 -20.84
C ARG A 209 9.18 -15.86 -20.63
N ARG A 210 8.58 -15.34 -21.71
CA ARG A 210 7.34 -14.56 -21.63
C ARG A 210 6.19 -15.36 -21.03
N ARG A 211 6.02 -16.62 -21.44
CA ARG A 211 4.99 -17.51 -20.89
C ARG A 211 5.21 -17.78 -19.40
N ALA A 212 6.45 -18.03 -18.98
CA ALA A 212 6.79 -18.24 -17.57
C ALA A 212 6.56 -16.97 -16.73
N GLU A 213 6.94 -15.80 -17.24
CA GLU A 213 6.65 -14.51 -16.60
C GLU A 213 5.16 -14.25 -16.48
N ASP A 214 4.38 -14.53 -17.53
CA ASP A 214 2.92 -14.39 -17.50
C ASP A 214 2.26 -15.37 -16.53
N GLN A 215 2.76 -16.62 -16.43
CA GLN A 215 2.32 -17.59 -15.43
C GLN A 215 2.61 -17.09 -14.01
N GLN A 216 3.84 -16.64 -13.74
CA GLN A 216 4.19 -16.08 -12.43
C GLN A 216 3.34 -14.84 -12.09
N ARG A 217 3.06 -13.97 -13.07
CA ARG A 217 2.16 -12.81 -12.87
C ARG A 217 0.75 -13.26 -12.53
N ARG A 218 0.22 -14.29 -13.20
CA ARG A 218 -1.10 -14.85 -12.90
C ARG A 218 -1.15 -15.48 -11.51
N GLU A 219 -0.15 -16.29 -11.14
CA GLU A 219 -0.05 -16.89 -9.82
C GLU A 219 0.03 -15.83 -8.71
N ARG A 220 0.86 -14.80 -8.90
CA ARG A 220 0.93 -13.65 -7.98
C ARG A 220 -0.40 -12.91 -7.90
N ALA A 221 -1.08 -12.70 -9.02
CA ALA A 221 -2.39 -12.05 -9.05
C ALA A 221 -3.46 -12.89 -8.31
N VAL A 222 -3.48 -14.20 -8.50
CA VAL A 222 -4.38 -15.12 -7.79
C VAL A 222 -4.07 -15.16 -6.30
N ALA A 223 -2.79 -15.23 -5.92
CA ALA A 223 -2.37 -15.20 -4.52
C ALA A 223 -2.77 -13.88 -3.84
N LEU A 224 -2.55 -12.74 -4.50
CA LEU A 224 -2.98 -11.43 -4.02
C LEU A 224 -4.50 -11.34 -3.90
N GLN A 225 -5.26 -11.86 -4.87
CA GLN A 225 -6.72 -11.93 -4.80
C GLN A 225 -7.20 -12.77 -3.63
N LEU A 226 -6.55 -13.91 -3.35
CA LEU A 226 -6.89 -14.76 -2.21
C LEU A 226 -6.63 -14.03 -0.89
N GLN A 227 -5.47 -13.37 -0.75
CA GLN A 227 -5.12 -12.57 0.43
C GLN A 227 -6.12 -11.42 0.64
N LEU A 228 -6.47 -10.71 -0.42
CA LEU A 228 -7.47 -9.63 -0.36
C LEU A 228 -8.85 -10.16 0.04
N ARG A 229 -9.27 -11.33 -0.47
CA ARG A 229 -10.52 -11.97 -0.06
C ARG A 229 -10.50 -12.34 1.43
N GLN A 230 -9.40 -12.92 1.92
CA GLN A 230 -9.23 -13.23 3.34
C GLN A 230 -9.32 -11.97 4.20
N GLN A 231 -8.63 -10.89 3.84
CA GLN A 231 -8.71 -9.61 4.56
C GLN A 231 -10.12 -9.02 4.56
N VAL A 232 -10.84 -9.12 3.45
CA VAL A 232 -12.24 -8.66 3.38
C VAL A 232 -13.15 -9.53 4.24
N GLU A 233 -12.95 -10.84 4.25
CA GLU A 233 -13.71 -11.77 5.09
C GLU A 233 -13.42 -11.55 6.59
N GLU A 234 -12.16 -11.35 6.98
CA GLU A 234 -11.77 -11.00 8.34
C GLU A 234 -12.45 -9.71 8.80
N LEU A 235 -12.39 -8.66 7.98
CA LEU A 235 -13.06 -7.39 8.28
C LEU A 235 -14.58 -7.53 8.36
N ARG A 236 -15.18 -8.41 7.54
CA ARG A 236 -16.62 -8.71 7.61
C ARG A 236 -16.95 -9.42 8.91
N LEU A 237 -16.22 -10.47 9.26
CA LEU A 237 -16.43 -11.22 10.50
C LEU A 237 -16.23 -10.33 11.74
N GLU A 238 -15.25 -9.45 11.75
CA GLU A 238 -15.05 -8.47 12.84
C GLU A 238 -16.23 -7.52 12.97
N LYS A 239 -16.74 -7.00 11.85
CA LYS A 239 -17.91 -6.11 11.85
C LYS A 239 -19.18 -6.84 12.26
N GLU A 240 -19.38 -8.06 11.80
CA GLU A 240 -20.52 -8.90 12.17
C GLU A 240 -20.51 -9.20 13.67
N LYS A 241 -19.36 -9.62 14.23
CA LYS A 241 -19.19 -9.82 15.68
C LYS A 241 -19.54 -8.56 16.47
N LYS A 242 -19.03 -7.40 16.05
CA LYS A 242 -19.39 -6.12 16.69
C LYS A 242 -20.88 -5.82 16.63
N THR A 243 -21.54 -6.11 15.50
CA THR A 243 -23.00 -5.93 15.41
C THR A 243 -23.77 -6.91 16.30
N GLU A 244 -23.28 -8.14 16.47
CA GLU A 244 -23.88 -9.11 17.39
C GLU A 244 -23.66 -8.72 18.85
N GLU A 245 -22.48 -8.19 19.20
CA GLU A 245 -22.17 -7.66 20.53
C GLU A 245 -23.09 -6.48 20.87
N LEU A 246 -23.20 -5.49 19.98
CA LEU A 246 -24.09 -4.35 20.19
C LEU A 246 -25.56 -4.76 20.34
N ARG A 247 -26.02 -5.77 19.59
CA ARG A 247 -27.38 -6.32 19.73
C ARG A 247 -27.59 -6.97 21.09
N LYS A 248 -26.63 -7.74 21.59
CA LYS A 248 -26.72 -8.36 22.92
C LYS A 248 -26.78 -7.29 24.01
N GLU A 249 -25.95 -6.25 23.90
CA GLU A 249 -25.97 -5.12 24.84
C GLU A 249 -27.30 -4.35 24.79
N GLU A 250 -27.88 -4.15 23.60
CA GLU A 250 -29.20 -3.55 23.43
C GLU A 250 -30.29 -4.40 24.09
N ASP A 251 -30.30 -5.72 23.84
CA ASP A 251 -31.24 -6.66 24.44
C ASP A 251 -31.13 -6.69 25.97
N GLU A 252 -29.90 -6.71 26.51
CA GLU A 252 -29.66 -6.66 27.96
C GLU A 252 -30.14 -5.35 28.58
N ALA A 253 -29.89 -4.21 27.92
CA ALA A 253 -30.35 -2.91 28.38
C ALA A 253 -31.89 -2.79 28.33
N LEU A 254 -32.54 -3.35 27.31
CA LEU A 254 -34.00 -3.43 27.21
C LEU A 254 -34.60 -4.31 28.30
N GLN A 255 -33.98 -5.45 28.61
CA GLN A 255 -34.40 -6.29 29.74
C GLN A 255 -34.25 -5.57 31.09
N GLN A 256 -33.18 -4.79 31.27
CA GLN A 256 -32.99 -3.99 32.47
C GLN A 256 -34.03 -2.87 32.59
N LYS A 257 -34.39 -2.22 31.47
CA LYS A 257 -35.48 -1.23 31.45
C LYS A 257 -36.83 -1.85 31.80
N ALA A 258 -37.18 -2.99 31.23
CA ALA A 258 -38.42 -3.70 31.55
C ALA A 258 -38.50 -4.06 33.05
N LYS A 259 -37.41 -4.58 33.62
CA LYS A 259 -37.32 -4.87 35.06
C LYS A 259 -37.50 -3.61 35.91
N LEU A 260 -36.94 -2.47 35.49
CA LEU A 260 -37.14 -1.19 36.19
C LEU A 260 -38.59 -0.71 36.11
N GLU A 261 -39.24 -0.84 34.96
CA GLU A 261 -40.67 -0.52 34.79
C GLU A 261 -41.53 -1.38 35.71
N ASP A 262 -41.25 -2.68 35.83
CA ASP A 262 -41.92 -3.57 36.78
C ASP A 262 -41.76 -3.07 38.22
N MET A 263 -40.54 -2.67 38.61
CA MET A 263 -40.26 -2.12 39.95
C MET A 263 -41.01 -0.79 40.21
N PHE A 264 -41.11 0.09 39.19
CA PHE A 264 -41.95 1.29 39.26
C PHE A 264 -43.42 0.95 39.49
N MET A 265 -43.93 -0.05 38.77
CA MET A 265 -45.33 -0.49 38.87
C MET A 265 -45.63 -1.16 40.22
N GLU A 266 -44.74 -2.02 40.72
CA GLU A 266 -44.87 -2.62 42.05
C GLU A 266 -44.90 -1.57 43.15
N ARG A 267 -44.01 -0.57 43.06
CA ARG A 267 -43.97 0.52 44.03
C ARG A 267 -45.25 1.35 44.00
N ARG A 268 -45.75 1.71 42.82
CA ARG A 268 -47.01 2.44 42.66
C ARG A 268 -48.18 1.68 43.30
N ARG A 269 -48.23 0.36 43.10
CA ARG A 269 -49.24 -0.52 43.75
C ARG A 269 -49.11 -0.53 45.27
N LEU A 270 -47.89 -0.54 45.81
CA LEU A 270 -47.65 -0.48 47.26
C LEU A 270 -48.09 0.87 47.85
N GLU A 271 -47.78 1.97 47.17
CA GLU A 271 -48.21 3.31 47.58
C GLU A 271 -49.74 3.45 47.55
N GLU A 272 -50.41 2.94 46.53
CA GLU A 272 -51.88 2.88 46.46
C GLU A 272 -52.48 2.02 47.59
N ARG A 273 -51.88 0.87 47.91
CA ARG A 273 -52.30 0.04 49.05
C ARG A 273 -52.16 0.77 50.38
N ARG A 274 -51.06 1.49 50.61
CA ARG A 274 -50.84 2.28 51.83
C ARG A 274 -51.88 3.38 51.97
N LYS A 275 -52.13 4.16 50.91
CA LYS A 275 -53.18 5.19 50.87
C LYS A 275 -54.56 4.61 51.18
N ASN A 276 -54.89 3.44 50.63
CA ASN A 276 -56.16 2.77 50.92
C ASN A 276 -56.30 2.35 52.39
N VAL A 277 -55.22 1.89 53.02
CA VAL A 277 -55.22 1.55 54.46
C VAL A 277 -55.41 2.81 55.30
N GLU A 278 -54.71 3.90 54.99
CA GLU A 278 -54.85 5.20 55.68
C GLU A 278 -56.29 5.73 55.59
N LEU A 279 -56.89 5.73 54.39
CA LEU A 279 -58.28 6.10 54.18
C LEU A 279 -59.24 5.20 54.95
N GLY A 280 -58.96 3.89 55.01
CA GLY A 280 -59.72 2.92 55.81
C GLY A 280 -59.68 3.24 57.31
N SER A 281 -58.50 3.53 57.86
CA SER A 281 -58.34 3.92 59.27
C SER A 281 -59.04 5.24 59.61
N LEU A 282 -58.97 6.23 58.72
CA LEU A 282 -59.71 7.50 58.87
C LEU A 282 -61.21 7.27 58.94
N LEU A 283 -61.75 6.43 58.06
CA LEU A 283 -63.16 6.09 58.03
C LEU A 283 -63.60 5.35 59.31
N GLN A 284 -62.79 4.41 59.81
CA GLN A 284 -63.04 3.73 61.08
C GLN A 284 -63.08 4.72 62.26
N ARG A 285 -62.13 5.66 62.34
CA ARG A 285 -62.15 6.73 63.36
C ARG A 285 -63.45 7.55 63.30
N GLN A 286 -63.91 7.91 62.11
CA GLN A 286 -65.17 8.64 61.94
C GLN A 286 -66.38 7.84 62.46
N TYR A 287 -66.48 6.55 62.14
CA TYR A 287 -67.57 5.70 62.64
C TYR A 287 -67.51 5.49 64.16
N GLN A 288 -66.30 5.31 64.73
CA GLN A 288 -66.12 5.23 66.18
C GLN A 288 -66.57 6.50 66.90
N LEU A 289 -66.27 7.67 66.34
CA LEU A 289 -66.75 8.95 66.87
C LEU A 289 -68.29 8.98 66.83
N LYS A 290 -68.92 8.69 65.69
CA LYS A 290 -70.40 8.65 65.56
C LYS A 290 -71.06 7.71 66.59
N LEU A 291 -70.50 6.52 66.79
CA LEU A 291 -70.97 5.57 67.80
C LEU A 291 -70.87 6.12 69.23
N ARG A 292 -69.76 6.79 69.57
CA ARG A 292 -69.59 7.46 70.87
C ARG A 292 -70.63 8.56 71.09
N TRP A 293 -70.91 9.38 70.07
CA TRP A 293 -71.96 10.41 70.14
C TRP A 293 -73.33 9.78 70.37
N ARG A 294 -73.69 8.72 69.64
CA ARG A 294 -74.96 8.01 69.85
C ARG A 294 -75.06 7.35 71.22
N ALA A 295 -73.97 6.80 71.75
CA ALA A 295 -73.93 6.22 73.09
C ALA A 295 -74.14 7.28 74.19
N LYS A 296 -73.56 8.48 74.03
CA LYS A 296 -73.80 9.62 74.94
C LYS A 296 -75.26 10.05 74.91
N GLU A 297 -75.85 10.19 73.73
CA GLU A 297 -77.26 10.55 73.57
C GLU A 297 -78.19 9.53 74.27
N VAL A 298 -77.93 8.23 74.12
CA VAL A 298 -78.69 7.18 74.82
C VAL A 298 -78.46 7.22 76.34
N GLN A 299 -77.23 7.53 76.80
CA GLN A 299 -76.96 7.72 78.23
C GLN A 299 -77.71 8.92 78.82
N GLU A 300 -77.83 10.01 78.08
CA GLU A 300 -78.60 11.19 78.46
C GLU A 300 -80.10 10.86 78.54
N GLN A 301 -80.66 10.15 77.55
CA GLN A 301 -82.04 9.67 77.57
C GLN A 301 -82.32 8.77 78.78
N LEU A 302 -81.45 7.79 79.06
CA LEU A 302 -81.59 6.92 80.24
C LEU A 302 -81.47 7.70 81.57
N ALA A 303 -80.66 8.76 81.63
CA ALA A 303 -80.56 9.62 82.80
C ALA A 303 -81.83 10.45 83.01
N GLU A 304 -82.50 10.86 81.94
CA GLU A 304 -83.82 11.51 82.00
C GLU A 304 -84.92 10.54 82.47
N ASP A 305 -84.91 9.30 81.96
CA ASP A 305 -85.81 8.23 82.40
C ASP A 305 -85.61 7.87 83.89
N LEU A 306 -84.37 7.83 84.36
CA LEU A 306 -84.05 7.62 85.78
C LEU A 306 -84.56 8.78 86.65
N LYS A 307 -84.43 10.04 86.20
CA LYS A 307 -85.00 11.20 86.91
C LYS A 307 -86.54 11.12 86.98
N LEU A 308 -87.19 10.56 85.97
CA LEU A 308 -88.64 10.32 85.98
C LEU A 308 -89.02 9.25 87.02
N LEU A 309 -88.28 8.14 87.06
CA LEU A 309 -88.47 7.08 88.05
C LEU A 309 -88.21 7.58 89.49
N GLU A 310 -87.18 8.40 89.70
CA GLU A 310 -86.92 9.03 91.01
C GLU A 310 -88.08 9.93 91.44
N LYS A 311 -88.68 10.69 90.53
CA LYS A 311 -89.89 11.48 90.81
C LYS A 311 -91.08 10.59 91.18
N LEU A 312 -91.29 9.48 90.47
CA LEU A 312 -92.35 8.52 90.79
C LEU A 312 -92.13 7.83 92.15
N MET A 313 -90.90 7.42 92.46
CA MET A 313 -90.55 6.89 93.79
C MET A 313 -90.70 7.92 94.90
N SER A 314 -90.37 9.19 94.65
CA SER A 314 -90.57 10.26 95.63
C SER A 314 -92.06 10.44 95.96
N MET A 315 -92.96 10.22 94.99
CA MET A 315 -94.42 10.24 95.20
C MET A 315 -94.90 9.01 95.99
N GLU A 316 -94.39 7.80 95.71
CA GLU A 316 -94.73 6.59 96.49
C GLU A 316 -94.19 6.62 97.94
N VAL A 317 -93.05 7.27 98.16
CA VAL A 317 -92.46 7.44 99.49
C VAL A 317 -93.25 8.46 100.31
N GLU A 318 -93.84 9.48 99.69
CA GLU A 318 -94.78 10.39 100.38
C GLU A 318 -96.05 9.67 100.87
N GLU A 319 -96.49 8.61 100.17
CA GLU A 319 -97.61 7.76 100.63
C GLU A 319 -97.22 6.84 101.80
N LYS A 320 -95.96 6.37 101.86
CA LYS A 320 -95.47 5.45 102.90
C LYS A 320 -95.00 6.14 104.19
N ARG A 321 -94.90 7.48 104.22
CA ARG A 321 -94.39 8.31 105.34
C ARG A 321 -95.29 8.43 106.59
N ARG A 322 -96.40 7.69 106.69
CA ARG A 322 -97.33 7.78 107.85
C ARG A 322 -97.03 6.83 109.03
N ALA A 323 -95.90 6.12 109.07
CA ALA A 323 -95.62 5.21 110.19
C ALA A 323 -94.12 5.03 110.56
N ASN A 324 -93.81 5.49 111.78
CA ASN A 324 -92.74 5.07 112.71
C ASN A 324 -91.44 5.89 112.78
N GLU A 325 -91.38 6.74 113.81
CA GLU A 325 -90.36 7.74 114.16
C GLU A 325 -89.10 7.21 114.88
N GLN A 326 -89.01 5.93 115.26
CA GLN A 326 -87.86 5.43 116.06
C GLN A 326 -86.75 4.75 115.24
N ARG A 327 -86.87 4.74 113.90
CA ARG A 327 -85.79 4.34 112.98
C ARG A 327 -85.10 5.53 112.31
N GLU A 328 -85.56 6.76 112.54
CA GLU A 328 -85.13 7.95 111.79
C GLU A 328 -83.74 8.47 112.19
N ALA A 329 -83.40 8.56 113.47
CA ALA A 329 -82.11 9.12 113.91
C ALA A 329 -80.88 8.32 113.42
N ALA A 330 -80.90 6.98 113.53
CA ALA A 330 -79.82 6.13 113.03
C ALA A 330 -79.78 6.05 111.49
N ARG A 331 -80.94 6.26 110.82
CA ARG A 331 -81.00 6.35 109.36
C ARG A 331 -80.50 7.70 108.86
N GLU A 332 -80.75 8.80 109.56
CA GLU A 332 -80.31 10.14 109.17
C GLU A 332 -78.79 10.29 109.26
N GLU A 333 -78.15 9.76 110.31
CA GLU A 333 -76.68 9.77 110.43
C GLU A 333 -76.02 8.85 109.38
N MET A 334 -76.55 7.65 109.15
CA MET A 334 -76.06 6.75 108.08
C MET A 334 -76.34 7.30 106.67
N LEU A 335 -77.46 7.99 106.44
CA LEU A 335 -77.78 8.65 105.19
C LEU A 335 -76.91 9.89 104.97
N SER A 336 -76.56 10.64 106.02
CA SER A 336 -75.66 11.79 105.95
C SER A 336 -74.23 11.35 105.63
N ALA A 337 -73.72 10.33 106.33
CA ALA A 337 -72.41 9.74 106.03
C ALA A 337 -72.36 9.09 104.64
N ARG A 338 -73.43 8.42 104.20
CA ARG A 338 -73.54 7.86 102.84
C ARG A 338 -73.60 8.95 101.77
N LYS A 339 -74.33 10.05 102.01
CA LYS A 339 -74.38 11.21 101.08
C LYS A 339 -73.03 11.89 100.97
N ALA A 340 -72.35 12.15 102.10
CA ALA A 340 -71.01 12.73 102.12
C ALA A 340 -69.99 11.85 101.39
N LEU A 341 -69.96 10.54 101.66
CA LEU A 341 -69.06 9.61 100.97
C LEU A 341 -69.42 9.44 99.49
N ALA A 342 -70.72 9.46 99.13
CA ALA A 342 -71.15 9.40 97.74
C ALA A 342 -70.79 10.67 96.95
N GLU A 343 -70.88 11.85 97.56
CA GLU A 343 -70.42 13.11 96.97
C GLU A 343 -68.90 13.12 96.79
N GLN A 344 -68.14 12.62 97.78
CA GLN A 344 -66.69 12.56 97.72
C GLN A 344 -66.20 11.55 96.66
N ALA A 345 -66.85 10.38 96.56
CA ALA A 345 -66.59 9.41 95.49
C ALA A 345 -67.00 9.93 94.10
N ARG A 346 -68.05 10.76 93.99
CA ARG A 346 -68.41 11.43 92.74
C ARG A 346 -67.32 12.41 92.30
N VAL A 347 -66.83 13.23 93.22
CA VAL A 347 -65.78 14.22 92.95
C VAL A 347 -64.45 13.54 92.61
N GLU A 348 -64.07 12.46 93.30
CA GLU A 348 -62.87 11.70 92.93
C GLU A 348 -63.00 11.04 91.55
N LYS A 349 -64.17 10.51 91.21
CA LYS A 349 -64.42 9.94 89.88
C LYS A 349 -64.40 10.99 88.76
N GLU A 350 -64.83 12.22 89.05
CA GLU A 350 -64.69 13.37 88.13
C GLU A 350 -63.24 13.82 88.00
N ARG A 351 -62.47 13.82 89.09
CA ARG A 351 -61.03 14.09 89.09
C ARG A 351 -60.25 13.01 88.35
N GLU A 352 -60.55 11.73 88.56
CA GLU A 352 -59.96 10.61 87.80
C GLU A 352 -60.23 10.76 86.31
N LYS A 353 -61.47 11.02 85.89
CA LYS A 353 -61.79 11.30 84.49
C LYS A 353 -61.06 12.51 83.94
N HIS A 354 -60.88 13.57 84.74
CA HIS A 354 -60.12 14.75 84.32
C HIS A 354 -58.63 14.44 84.18
N MET A 355 -58.06 13.66 85.10
CA MET A 355 -56.66 13.19 85.04
C MET A 355 -56.45 12.24 83.85
N GLU A 356 -57.35 11.27 83.62
CA GLU A 356 -57.34 10.39 82.45
C GLU A 356 -57.45 11.18 81.13
N PHE A 357 -58.27 12.23 81.11
CA PHE A 357 -58.43 13.12 79.96
C PHE A 357 -57.16 13.91 79.66
N LEU A 358 -56.49 14.46 80.68
CA LEU A 358 -55.22 15.17 80.52
C LEU A 358 -54.13 14.26 79.95
N PHE A 359 -53.99 13.03 80.45
CA PHE A 359 -53.06 12.05 79.88
C PHE A 359 -53.42 11.64 78.45
N HIS A 360 -54.71 11.58 78.10
CA HIS A 360 -55.17 11.32 76.73
C HIS A 360 -54.80 12.46 75.77
N GLU A 361 -54.99 13.72 76.18
CA GLU A 361 -54.65 14.88 75.36
C GLU A 361 -53.13 15.01 75.15
N GLU A 362 -52.33 14.78 76.20
CA GLU A 362 -50.87 14.75 76.09
C GLU A 362 -50.39 13.62 75.18
N ALA A 363 -50.94 12.42 75.34
CA ALA A 363 -50.66 11.30 74.44
C ALA A 363 -51.05 11.61 72.98
N GLN A 364 -52.19 12.27 72.76
CA GLN A 364 -52.65 12.69 71.42
C GLN A 364 -51.72 13.74 70.79
N ARG A 365 -51.24 14.72 71.56
CA ARG A 365 -50.28 15.73 71.08
C ARG A 365 -48.94 15.09 70.73
N MET A 366 -48.43 14.20 71.59
CA MET A 366 -47.19 13.47 71.33
C MET A 366 -47.32 12.56 70.10
N TRP A 367 -48.46 11.88 69.95
CA TRP A 367 -48.77 11.10 68.75
C TRP A 367 -48.79 11.97 67.49
N ALA A 368 -49.49 13.11 67.51
CA ALA A 368 -49.57 14.01 66.35
C ALA A 368 -48.20 14.57 65.93
N GLN A 369 -47.34 14.92 66.88
CA GLN A 369 -45.96 15.35 66.59
C GLN A 369 -45.13 14.23 65.98
N GLN A 370 -45.29 13.00 66.48
CA GLN A 370 -44.55 11.85 65.96
C GLN A 370 -45.04 11.44 64.56
N GLU A 371 -46.35 11.51 64.32
CA GLU A 371 -46.96 11.24 63.02
C GLU A 371 -46.50 12.27 61.97
N GLN A 372 -46.36 13.55 62.34
CA GLN A 372 -45.74 14.56 61.47
C GLN A 372 -44.29 14.24 61.12
N LYS A 373 -43.47 13.81 62.09
CA LYS A 373 -42.07 13.42 61.82
C LYS A 373 -42.00 12.21 60.88
N TRP A 374 -42.81 11.18 61.12
CA TRP A 374 -42.86 10.01 60.26
C TRP A 374 -43.33 10.35 58.84
N ASN A 375 -44.28 11.28 58.68
CA ASN A 375 -44.70 11.74 57.36
C ASN A 375 -43.56 12.43 56.61
N LEU A 376 -42.81 13.31 57.28
CA LEU A 376 -41.63 13.95 56.68
C LEU A 376 -40.54 12.94 56.29
N GLU A 377 -40.30 11.93 57.14
CA GLU A 377 -39.37 10.84 56.85
C GLU A 377 -39.84 9.98 55.66
N CYS A 378 -41.14 9.66 55.59
CA CYS A 378 -41.74 8.94 54.47
C CYS A 378 -41.61 9.73 53.17
N GLU A 379 -41.93 11.03 53.15
CA GLU A 379 -41.75 11.89 51.99
C GLU A 379 -40.29 11.96 51.54
N ALA A 380 -39.35 12.09 52.48
CA ALA A 380 -37.92 12.12 52.16
C ALA A 380 -37.44 10.79 51.54
N ARG A 381 -37.90 9.66 52.09
CA ARG A 381 -37.62 8.33 51.51
C ARG A 381 -38.24 8.18 50.13
N GLU A 382 -39.47 8.66 49.93
CA GLU A 382 -40.14 8.59 48.64
C GLU A 382 -39.41 9.39 47.57
N ARG A 383 -38.98 10.63 47.90
CA ARG A 383 -38.17 11.50 47.04
C ARG A 383 -36.83 10.86 46.69
N LEU A 384 -36.06 10.43 47.69
CA LEU A 384 -34.78 9.74 47.45
C LEU A 384 -34.97 8.54 46.52
N MET A 385 -36.02 7.76 46.78
CA MET A 385 -36.19 6.52 46.06
C MET A 385 -36.73 6.74 44.65
N THR A 386 -37.46 7.83 44.39
CA THR A 386 -37.84 8.24 43.03
C THR A 386 -36.63 8.78 42.27
N GLU A 387 -35.78 9.58 42.91
CA GLU A 387 -34.52 10.07 42.33
C GLU A 387 -33.61 8.92 41.88
N VAL A 388 -33.40 7.89 42.72
CA VAL A 388 -32.56 6.74 42.35
C VAL A 388 -33.11 6.00 41.12
N LEU A 389 -34.43 5.79 41.05
CA LEU A 389 -35.02 5.10 39.90
C LEU A 389 -34.91 5.94 38.62
N VAL A 390 -35.11 7.26 38.72
CA VAL A 390 -34.93 8.20 37.59
C VAL A 390 -33.47 8.22 37.13
N ILE A 391 -32.51 8.20 38.06
CA ILE A 391 -31.07 8.14 37.73
C ILE A 391 -30.74 6.84 36.99
N LEU A 392 -31.22 5.69 37.48
CA LEU A 392 -31.01 4.39 36.83
C LEU A 392 -31.64 4.34 35.45
N GLN A 393 -32.86 4.88 35.30
CA GLN A 393 -33.52 5.01 34.01
C GLN A 393 -32.70 5.87 33.04
N ARG A 394 -32.21 7.02 33.49
CA ARG A 394 -31.37 7.92 32.68
C ARG A 394 -30.07 7.23 32.26
N GLN A 395 -29.42 6.49 33.15
CA GLN A 395 -28.20 5.73 32.83
C GLN A 395 -28.47 4.66 31.77
N LEU A 396 -29.61 3.99 31.80
CA LEU A 396 -30.00 3.02 30.77
C LEU A 396 -30.34 3.68 29.43
N GLU A 397 -30.99 4.84 29.47
CA GLU A 397 -31.23 5.66 28.28
C GLU A 397 -29.90 6.12 27.65
N GLU A 398 -28.97 6.65 28.44
CA GLU A 398 -27.63 7.03 27.99
C GLU A 398 -26.87 5.84 27.37
N LYS A 399 -26.95 4.65 27.98
CA LYS A 399 -26.33 3.42 27.42
C LYS A 399 -26.94 3.01 26.08
N LEU A 400 -28.27 3.07 25.95
CA LEU A 400 -28.95 2.76 24.68
C LEU A 400 -28.65 3.81 23.62
N GLU A 401 -28.60 5.09 23.98
CA GLU A 401 -28.22 6.16 23.06
C GLU A 401 -26.77 6.00 22.57
N ALA A 402 -25.84 5.64 23.46
CA ALA A 402 -24.46 5.33 23.09
C ALA A 402 -24.40 4.12 22.13
N ASN A 403 -25.09 3.02 22.43
CA ASN A 403 -25.16 1.86 21.57
C ASN A 403 -25.75 2.20 20.19
N LEU A 404 -26.83 2.99 20.13
CA LEU A 404 -27.41 3.50 18.88
C LEU A 404 -26.43 4.39 18.10
N ALA A 405 -25.62 5.21 18.77
CA ALA A 405 -24.59 6.01 18.12
C ALA A 405 -23.51 5.12 17.49
N GLU A 406 -23.05 4.09 18.20
CA GLU A 406 -22.08 3.12 17.69
C GLU A 406 -22.64 2.31 16.50
N GLN A 407 -23.90 1.88 16.58
CA GLN A 407 -24.59 1.25 15.46
C GLN A 407 -24.64 2.17 14.22
N ARG A 408 -24.97 3.46 14.40
CA ARG A 408 -24.97 4.45 13.32
C ARG A 408 -23.58 4.65 12.71
N ASP A 409 -22.54 4.68 13.51
CA ASP A 409 -21.17 4.85 13.03
C ASP A 409 -20.67 3.59 12.28
N LEU A 410 -21.09 2.39 12.68
CA LEU A 410 -20.85 1.17 11.92
C LEU A 410 -21.55 1.19 10.56
N VAL A 411 -22.80 1.69 10.50
CA VAL A 411 -23.54 1.85 9.24
C VAL A 411 -22.85 2.87 8.33
N ARG A 412 -22.49 4.05 8.86
CA ARG A 412 -21.74 5.07 8.10
C ARG A 412 -20.42 4.52 7.57
N SER A 413 -19.66 3.83 8.42
CA SER A 413 -18.40 3.19 8.03
C SER A 413 -18.60 2.12 6.94
N ARG A 414 -19.76 1.44 6.93
CA ARG A 414 -20.12 0.49 5.87
C ARG A 414 -20.47 1.23 4.58
N GLU A 415 -21.27 2.28 4.64
CA GLU A 415 -21.65 3.11 3.49
C GLU A 415 -20.41 3.74 2.83
N GLU A 416 -19.48 4.28 3.62
CA GLU A 416 -18.21 4.80 3.12
C GLU A 416 -17.36 3.75 2.40
N LEU A 417 -17.29 2.53 2.95
CA LEU A 417 -16.58 1.43 2.29
C LEU A 417 -17.26 1.01 0.99
N VAL A 418 -18.60 0.95 0.97
CA VAL A 418 -19.36 0.63 -0.25
C VAL A 418 -19.13 1.71 -1.31
N ALA A 419 -19.19 2.99 -0.94
CA ALA A 419 -18.93 4.10 -1.85
C ALA A 419 -17.49 4.06 -2.43
N ARG A 420 -16.48 3.71 -1.61
CA ARG A 420 -15.10 3.53 -2.10
C ARG A 420 -14.96 2.34 -3.05
N LEU A 421 -15.64 1.23 -2.77
CA LEU A 421 -15.66 0.07 -3.66
C LEU A 421 -16.34 0.41 -4.99
N GLU A 422 -17.46 1.13 -4.95
CA GLU A 422 -18.16 1.60 -6.16
C GLU A 422 -17.30 2.55 -7.00
N GLN A 423 -16.58 3.48 -6.36
CA GLN A 423 -15.61 4.36 -7.04
C GLN A 423 -14.50 3.55 -7.72
N ALA A 424 -13.88 2.61 -7.00
CA ALA A 424 -12.86 1.74 -7.57
C ALA A 424 -13.39 0.88 -8.72
N ASP A 425 -14.63 0.39 -8.64
CA ASP A 425 -15.28 -0.36 -9.71
C ASP A 425 -15.56 0.51 -10.95
N VAL A 426 -15.89 1.80 -10.77
CA VAL A 426 -16.04 2.76 -11.88
C VAL A 426 -14.68 3.03 -12.54
N GLU A 427 -13.65 3.34 -11.76
CA GLU A 427 -12.29 3.55 -12.27
C GLU A 427 -11.79 2.33 -13.04
N LEU A 428 -11.98 1.12 -12.49
CA LEU A 428 -11.61 -0.13 -13.16
C LEU A 428 -12.38 -0.34 -14.48
N LYS A 429 -13.66 0.03 -14.53
CA LYS A 429 -14.45 -0.02 -15.78
C LYS A 429 -13.93 1.00 -16.81
N GLU A 430 -13.57 2.20 -16.39
CA GLU A 430 -13.00 3.23 -17.25
C GLU A 430 -11.63 2.82 -17.81
N GLU A 431 -10.74 2.29 -16.97
CA GLU A 431 -9.45 1.75 -17.41
C GLU A 431 -9.62 0.61 -18.41
N ARG A 432 -10.52 -0.34 -18.13
CA ARG A 432 -10.86 -1.42 -19.08
C ARG A 432 -11.39 -0.89 -20.39
N ALA A 433 -12.27 0.12 -20.35
CA ALA A 433 -12.79 0.77 -21.54
C ALA A 433 -11.69 1.49 -22.33
N ALA A 434 -10.77 2.19 -21.65
CA ALA A 434 -9.64 2.87 -22.27
C ALA A 434 -8.69 1.87 -22.95
N VAL A 435 -8.35 0.76 -22.27
CA VAL A 435 -7.54 -0.32 -22.86
C VAL A 435 -8.23 -0.92 -24.09
N ASN A 436 -9.55 -1.13 -24.04
CA ASN A 436 -10.30 -1.64 -25.19
C ASN A 436 -10.30 -0.64 -26.35
N ARG A 437 -10.50 0.66 -26.09
CA ARG A 437 -10.37 1.71 -27.12
C ARG A 437 -8.98 1.74 -27.76
N MET A 438 -7.92 1.59 -26.96
CA MET A 438 -6.54 1.52 -27.47
C MET A 438 -6.33 0.27 -28.35
N LYS A 439 -6.88 -0.88 -27.95
CA LYS A 439 -6.86 -2.10 -28.77
C LYS A 439 -7.62 -1.93 -30.08
N GLU A 440 -8.79 -1.30 -30.05
CA GLU A 440 -9.59 -1.00 -31.24
C GLU A 440 -8.88 -0.03 -32.17
N ALA A 441 -8.28 1.04 -31.64
CA ALA A 441 -7.48 1.98 -32.43
C ALA A 441 -6.26 1.30 -33.08
N CYS A 442 -5.55 0.44 -32.33
CA CYS A 442 -4.44 -0.35 -32.87
C CYS A 442 -4.91 -1.31 -33.98
N LYS A 443 -6.04 -1.99 -33.80
CA LYS A 443 -6.65 -2.83 -34.85
C LYS A 443 -6.96 -2.02 -36.10
N GLN A 444 -7.62 -0.87 -35.96
CA GLN A 444 -7.93 0.01 -37.08
C GLN A 444 -6.66 0.48 -37.81
N GLN A 445 -5.59 0.82 -37.08
CA GLN A 445 -4.30 1.19 -37.69
C GLN A 445 -3.70 0.03 -38.48
N LEU A 446 -3.73 -1.19 -37.94
CA LEU A 446 -3.26 -2.38 -38.65
C LEU A 446 -4.11 -2.68 -39.89
N ASP A 447 -5.44 -2.55 -39.80
CA ASP A 447 -6.35 -2.76 -40.93
C ASP A 447 -6.07 -1.74 -42.06
N ILE A 448 -5.80 -0.48 -41.71
CA ILE A 448 -5.37 0.54 -42.68
C ILE A 448 -4.04 0.16 -43.32
N GLN A 449 -3.03 -0.25 -42.54
CA GLN A 449 -1.73 -0.67 -43.08
C GLN A 449 -1.86 -1.89 -44.02
N VAL A 450 -2.71 -2.85 -43.68
CA VAL A 450 -3.00 -4.01 -44.53
C VAL A 450 -3.69 -3.58 -45.82
N ALA A 451 -4.69 -2.69 -45.74
CA ALA A 451 -5.39 -2.15 -46.90
C ALA A 451 -4.44 -1.35 -47.82
N ASP A 452 -3.59 -0.48 -47.26
CA ASP A 452 -2.57 0.28 -47.99
C ASP A 452 -1.59 -0.66 -48.71
N LYS A 453 -1.14 -1.72 -48.03
CA LYS A 453 -0.25 -2.73 -48.62
C LYS A 453 -0.94 -3.45 -49.77
N GLN A 454 -2.20 -3.85 -49.61
CA GLN A 454 -2.99 -4.46 -50.68
C GLN A 454 -3.18 -3.51 -51.87
N GLN A 455 -3.48 -2.24 -51.62
CA GLN A 455 -3.60 -1.25 -52.70
C GLN A 455 -2.28 -1.06 -53.45
N ARG A 456 -1.14 -0.98 -52.75
CA ARG A 456 0.19 -0.92 -53.37
C ARG A 456 0.44 -2.14 -54.25
N GLN A 457 0.18 -3.34 -53.74
CA GLN A 457 0.31 -4.59 -54.51
C GLN A 457 -0.57 -4.58 -55.77
N MET A 458 -1.81 -4.10 -55.67
CA MET A 458 -2.70 -3.96 -56.83
C MET A 458 -2.19 -2.93 -57.84
N THR A 459 -1.64 -1.80 -57.38
CA THR A 459 -1.07 -0.77 -58.27
C THR A 459 0.22 -1.26 -58.94
N GLU A 460 1.07 -1.99 -58.22
CA GLU A 460 2.29 -2.60 -58.77
C GLU A 460 1.93 -3.67 -59.81
N ALA A 461 0.95 -4.53 -59.52
CA ALA A 461 0.43 -5.49 -60.49
C ALA A 461 -0.12 -4.79 -61.75
N ARG A 462 -0.87 -3.70 -61.59
CA ARG A 462 -1.38 -2.88 -62.71
C ARG A 462 -0.26 -2.25 -63.54
N ILE A 463 0.79 -1.74 -62.90
CA ILE A 463 1.95 -1.18 -63.60
C ILE A 463 2.69 -2.28 -64.36
N ALA A 464 2.91 -3.45 -63.73
CA ALA A 464 3.54 -4.59 -64.38
C ALA A 464 2.74 -5.07 -65.60
N GLU A 465 1.40 -5.11 -65.52
CA GLU A 465 0.53 -5.38 -66.66
C GLU A 465 0.75 -4.37 -67.79
N LEU A 466 0.71 -3.06 -67.50
CA LEU A 466 0.95 -2.00 -68.48
C LEU A 466 2.35 -2.08 -69.10
N GLU A 467 3.38 -2.43 -68.32
CA GLU A 467 4.73 -2.66 -68.84
C GLU A 467 4.80 -3.87 -69.78
N THR A 468 4.08 -4.95 -69.45
CA THR A 468 4.00 -6.11 -70.35
C THR A 468 3.25 -5.79 -71.64
N GLU A 469 2.22 -4.95 -71.59
CA GLU A 469 1.51 -4.46 -72.77
C GLU A 469 2.40 -3.57 -73.64
N LYS A 470 3.14 -2.63 -73.04
CA LYS A 470 4.13 -1.80 -73.75
C LYS A 470 5.21 -2.65 -74.43
N LYS A 471 5.76 -3.64 -73.74
CA LYS A 471 6.75 -4.58 -74.33
C LYS A 471 6.16 -5.35 -75.51
N LYS A 472 4.87 -5.74 -75.45
CA LYS A 472 4.18 -6.37 -76.58
C LYS A 472 3.96 -5.41 -77.74
N GLU A 473 3.67 -4.14 -77.48
CA GLU A 473 3.54 -3.11 -78.52
C GLU A 473 4.88 -2.78 -79.18
N GLU A 474 5.96 -2.66 -78.39
CA GLU A 474 7.33 -2.49 -78.87
C GLU A 474 7.75 -3.68 -79.73
N ALA A 475 7.50 -4.92 -79.29
CA ALA A 475 7.76 -6.12 -80.09
C ALA A 475 6.98 -6.12 -81.42
N LYS A 476 5.71 -5.70 -81.43
CA LYS A 476 4.93 -5.54 -82.67
C LYS A 476 5.53 -4.48 -83.60
N LEU A 477 6.01 -3.36 -83.06
CA LEU A 477 6.68 -2.31 -83.83
C LEU A 477 8.03 -2.78 -84.40
N GLU A 478 8.78 -3.57 -83.64
CA GLU A 478 10.02 -4.21 -84.09
C GLU A 478 9.77 -5.24 -85.19
N GLU A 479 8.73 -6.09 -85.05
CA GLU A 479 8.29 -6.99 -86.11
C GLU A 479 7.88 -6.23 -87.37
N GLN A 480 7.16 -5.11 -87.25
CA GLN A 480 6.81 -4.25 -88.38
C GLN A 480 8.05 -3.64 -89.05
N LYS A 481 9.04 -3.19 -88.28
CA LYS A 481 10.33 -2.71 -88.81
C LYS A 481 11.09 -3.83 -89.53
N LEU A 482 11.13 -5.04 -88.95
CA LEU A 482 11.72 -6.22 -89.57
C LEU A 482 11.04 -6.55 -90.89
N LEU A 483 9.71 -6.52 -90.96
CA LEU A 483 8.97 -6.73 -92.21
C LEU A 483 9.25 -5.64 -93.26
N GLN A 484 9.42 -4.37 -92.83
CA GLN A 484 9.83 -3.30 -93.73
C GLN A 484 11.27 -3.49 -94.24
N GLU A 485 12.21 -3.90 -93.38
CA GLU A 485 13.58 -4.22 -93.78
C GLU A 485 13.64 -5.47 -94.67
N LEU A 486 12.86 -6.52 -94.39
CA LEU A 486 12.72 -7.69 -95.28
C LEU A 486 12.18 -7.27 -96.66
N ARG A 487 11.16 -6.41 -96.72
CA ARG A 487 10.65 -5.87 -97.99
C ARG A 487 11.69 -5.02 -98.73
N LYS A 488 12.52 -4.26 -98.01
CA LYS A 488 13.66 -3.53 -98.61
C LYS A 488 14.71 -4.50 -99.14
N MET A 489 15.05 -5.53 -98.38
CA MET A 489 15.98 -6.60 -98.76
C MET A 489 15.46 -7.46 -99.94
N GLU A 490 14.15 -7.62 -100.08
CA GLU A 490 13.53 -8.23 -101.27
C GLU A 490 13.62 -7.32 -102.50
N ALA A 491 13.53 -5.99 -102.32
CA ALA A 491 13.66 -5.00 -103.39
C ALA A 491 15.13 -4.74 -103.80
N THR A 492 16.07 -4.81 -102.86
CA THR A 492 17.51 -4.78 -103.10
C THR A 492 18.06 -6.19 -102.97
N GLY A 493 18.05 -6.94 -104.07
CA GLY A 493 18.55 -8.31 -104.10
C GLY A 493 19.86 -8.48 -103.34
N TYR A 494 19.90 -9.54 -102.52
CA TYR A 494 20.99 -9.91 -101.62
C TYR A 494 22.38 -9.70 -102.24
N ASN A 495 23.16 -8.78 -101.66
CA ASN A 495 24.55 -8.51 -102.05
C ASN A 495 25.46 -8.94 -100.88
N PRO A 496 26.06 -10.13 -100.91
CA PRO A 496 26.98 -10.57 -99.86
C PRO A 496 28.27 -9.76 -99.93
N VAL A 497 28.61 -9.10 -98.82
CA VAL A 497 29.97 -8.63 -98.52
C VAL A 497 30.65 -9.66 -97.63
#